data_AF-A0A5C7L983-F1
#
_entry.id   AF-A0A5C7L983-F1
#
_cell.length_a   1.000
_cell.length_b   1.000
_cell.length_c   1.000
_cell.angle_alpha   90.00
_cell.angle_beta   90.00
_cell.angle_gamma   90.00
#
_symmetry.space_group_name_H-M   'P 1'
#
loop_
_entity.id
_entity.type
_entity.pdbx_description
1 polymer ?
#
loop_
_entity_poly.entity_id
_entity_poly.type
_entity_poly.pdbx_seq_one_letter_code
_entity_poly.pdbx_strand_id
1 'polypeptide(L)'
;MSPALRMLLRDLAVLALTLALWRWSRELDAAHGALALPVALLAGATAALSGFLAHEWGHLLGALAAGSAVQIAPSMRSVFLFKFGERNDRRQYLWMSGGGFVASLLVIALLAVSLEFHAVADWTALALVVAGVIATFVLELPPAWRVLRGAAPEPDLVKLPPA
;
A
#
# COMPACT_ATOMS: atom_id res chain seq x y z
N MET A 1 14.86 18.71 3.24
CA MET A 1 13.72 17.91 2.71
C MET A 1 12.96 17.30 3.87
N SER A 2 11.64 17.47 3.94
CA SER A 2 10.83 16.89 5.02
C SER A 2 10.81 15.34 4.94
N PRO A 3 10.60 14.62 6.04
CA PRO A 3 10.48 13.15 6.02
C PRO A 3 9.39 12.66 5.06
N ALA A 4 8.24 13.34 5.04
CA ALA A 4 7.13 13.03 4.14
C ALA A 4 7.52 13.13 2.66
N LEU A 5 8.27 14.19 2.28
CA LEU A 5 8.73 14.34 0.90
C LEU A 5 9.75 13.24 0.51
N ARG A 6 10.60 12.79 1.45
CA ARG A 6 11.48 11.63 1.21
C ARG A 6 10.68 10.35 0.94
N MET A 7 9.64 10.07 1.73
CA MET A 7 8.80 8.89 1.52
C MET A 7 8.10 8.96 0.18
N LEU A 8 7.53 10.13 -0.14
CA LEU A 8 6.83 10.34 -1.41
C LEU A 8 7.74 10.07 -2.60
N LEU A 9 8.96 10.62 -2.60
CA LEU A 9 9.91 10.40 -3.70
C LEU A 9 10.32 8.92 -3.83
N ARG A 10 10.54 8.23 -2.70
CA ARG A 10 10.81 6.78 -2.68
C ARG A 10 9.65 6.01 -3.31
N ASP A 11 8.42 6.28 -2.89
CA ASP A 11 7.25 5.51 -3.32
C ASP A 11 6.88 5.81 -4.78
N LEU A 12 7.06 7.05 -5.22
CA LEU A 12 6.96 7.41 -6.64
C LEU A 12 8.04 6.71 -7.48
N ALA A 13 9.25 6.53 -6.96
CA ALA A 13 10.28 5.77 -7.65
C ALA A 13 9.93 4.27 -7.75
N VAL A 14 9.34 3.68 -6.70
CA VAL A 14 8.82 2.30 -6.73
C VAL A 14 7.69 2.16 -7.75
N LEU A 15 6.76 3.12 -7.80
CA LEU A 15 5.67 3.13 -8.78
C LEU A 15 6.22 3.28 -10.21
N ALA A 16 7.16 4.19 -10.45
CA ALA A 16 7.78 4.37 -11.76
C ALA A 16 8.53 3.10 -12.21
N LEU A 17 9.27 2.46 -11.30
CA LEU A 17 9.93 1.18 -11.56
C LEU A 17 8.92 0.09 -11.90
N THR A 18 7.82 0.01 -11.17
CA THR A 18 6.73 -0.93 -11.43
C THR A 18 6.21 -0.78 -12.86
N LEU A 19 5.87 0.45 -13.27
CA LEU A 19 5.36 0.72 -14.62
C LEU A 19 6.40 0.38 -15.70
N ALA A 20 7.68 0.68 -15.46
CA ALA A 20 8.76 0.34 -16.37
C ALA A 20 8.95 -1.17 -16.53
N LEU A 21 8.98 -1.91 -15.42
CA LEU A 21 9.08 -3.38 -15.42
C LEU A 21 7.85 -4.01 -16.07
N TRP A 22 6.66 -3.47 -15.80
CA TRP A 22 5.41 -3.96 -16.38
C TRP A 22 5.44 -3.86 -17.90
N ARG A 23 5.78 -2.67 -18.43
CA ARG A 23 5.94 -2.46 -19.86
C ARG A 23 7.01 -3.38 -20.45
N TRP A 24 8.18 -3.44 -19.82
CA TRP A 24 9.29 -4.25 -20.31
C TRP A 24 8.97 -5.74 -20.31
N SER A 25 8.22 -6.23 -19.31
CA SER A 25 7.76 -7.62 -19.26
C SER A 25 6.92 -7.98 -20.48
N ARG A 26 6.04 -7.09 -20.93
CA ARG A 26 5.20 -7.29 -22.13
C ARG A 26 6.03 -7.29 -23.40
N GLU A 27 7.01 -6.40 -23.51
CA GLU A 27 7.93 -6.36 -24.66
C GLU A 27 8.78 -7.63 -24.75
N LEU A 28 9.27 -8.15 -23.62
CA LEU A 28 10.04 -9.40 -23.56
C LEU A 28 9.19 -10.62 -23.88
N ASP A 29 7.96 -10.68 -23.38
CA ASP A 29 7.02 -11.77 -23.65
C ASP A 29 6.69 -11.86 -25.14
N ALA A 30 6.36 -10.74 -25.78
CA ALA A 30 6.12 -10.66 -27.22
C ALA A 30 7.33 -11.10 -28.06
N ALA A 31 8.54 -10.79 -27.60
CA ALA A 31 9.79 -11.18 -28.24
C ALA A 31 10.26 -12.61 -27.89
N HIS A 32 9.52 -13.36 -27.06
CA HIS A 32 9.93 -14.67 -26.52
C HIS A 32 11.33 -14.62 -25.86
N GLY A 33 11.64 -13.51 -25.19
CA GLY A 33 12.95 -13.26 -24.60
C GLY A 33 13.22 -14.14 -23.37
N ALA A 34 14.47 -14.55 -23.19
CA ALA A 34 14.88 -15.40 -22.05
C ALA A 34 14.62 -14.78 -20.66
N LEU A 35 14.45 -13.45 -20.59
CA LEU A 35 14.15 -12.72 -19.36
C LEU A 35 12.65 -12.45 -19.14
N ALA A 36 11.77 -12.90 -20.04
CA ALA A 36 10.33 -12.61 -19.97
C ALA A 36 9.72 -13.02 -18.61
N LEU A 37 9.96 -14.27 -18.20
CA LEU A 37 9.44 -14.79 -16.93
C LEU A 37 9.97 -14.03 -15.69
N PRO A 38 11.29 -13.90 -15.44
CA PRO A 38 11.79 -13.23 -14.25
C PRO A 38 11.38 -11.75 -14.18
N VAL A 39 11.35 -11.04 -15.32
CA VAL A 39 10.90 -9.63 -15.36
C VAL A 39 9.39 -9.53 -15.09
N ALA A 40 8.59 -10.46 -15.61
CA ALA A 40 7.15 -10.52 -15.33
C ALA A 40 6.85 -10.76 -13.83
N LEU A 41 7.57 -11.70 -13.20
CA LEU A 41 7.43 -11.96 -11.76
C LEU A 41 7.79 -10.70 -10.94
N LEU A 42 8.88 -10.01 -11.31
CA LEU A 42 9.30 -8.80 -10.64
C LEU A 42 8.32 -7.65 -10.85
N ALA A 43 7.76 -7.50 -12.05
CA ALA A 43 6.71 -6.52 -12.35
C ALA A 43 5.47 -6.76 -11.48
N GLY A 44 5.01 -8.02 -11.39
CA GLY A 44 3.87 -8.38 -10.55
C GLY A 44 4.10 -8.12 -9.07
N ALA A 45 5.28 -8.48 -8.56
CA ALA A 45 5.67 -8.23 -7.17
C ALA A 45 5.77 -6.74 -6.83
N THR A 46 6.36 -5.93 -7.72
CA THR A 46 6.48 -4.48 -7.52
C THR A 46 5.14 -3.76 -7.62
N ALA A 47 4.18 -4.28 -8.40
CA ALA A 47 2.81 -3.77 -8.40
C ALA A 47 2.06 -4.07 -7.11
N ALA A 48 2.21 -5.27 -6.54
CA ALA A 48 1.65 -5.58 -5.23
C ALA A 48 2.26 -4.68 -4.14
N LEU A 49 3.57 -4.43 -4.19
CA LEU A 49 4.24 -3.48 -3.30
C LEU A 49 3.70 -2.05 -3.49
N SER A 50 3.51 -1.60 -4.73
CA SER A 50 2.92 -0.29 -5.02
C SER A 50 1.50 -0.17 -4.46
N GLY A 51 0.69 -1.23 -4.55
CA GLY A 51 -0.63 -1.30 -3.94
C GLY A 51 -0.60 -1.20 -2.42
N PHE A 52 0.34 -1.91 -1.77
CA PHE A 52 0.58 -1.79 -0.34
C PHE A 52 0.98 -0.35 0.07
N LEU A 53 1.90 0.28 -0.66
CA LEU A 53 2.31 1.66 -0.38
C LEU A 53 1.14 2.64 -0.57
N ALA A 54 0.31 2.46 -1.59
CA ALA A 54 -0.90 3.25 -1.79
C ALA A 54 -1.89 3.11 -0.62
N HIS A 55 -2.04 1.90 -0.08
CA HIS A 55 -2.85 1.64 1.12
C HIS A 55 -2.32 2.39 2.36
N GLU A 56 -1.01 2.35 2.61
CA GLU A 56 -0.36 3.11 3.68
C GLU A 56 -0.55 4.64 3.52
N TRP A 57 -0.44 5.14 2.29
CA TRP A 57 -0.75 6.54 1.97
C TRP A 57 -2.23 6.86 2.23
N GLY A 58 -3.14 5.94 1.92
CA GLY A 58 -4.56 6.04 2.26
C GLY A 58 -4.77 6.24 3.76
N HIS A 59 -4.11 5.45 4.60
CA HIS A 59 -4.15 5.61 6.05
C HIS A 59 -3.67 6.99 6.48
N LEU A 60 -2.52 7.43 5.98
CA LEU A 60 -1.95 8.73 6.33
C LEU A 60 -2.88 9.86 5.90
N LEU A 61 -3.40 9.84 4.67
CA LEU A 61 -4.31 10.87 4.16
C LEU A 61 -5.63 10.90 4.96
N GLY A 62 -6.18 9.74 5.31
CA GLY A 62 -7.36 9.64 6.17
C GLY A 62 -7.10 10.23 7.57
N ALA A 63 -5.93 9.93 8.15
CA ALA A 63 -5.53 10.49 9.44
C ALA A 63 -5.36 12.02 9.37
N LEU A 64 -4.70 12.54 8.34
CA LEU A 64 -4.50 13.97 8.15
C LEU A 64 -5.83 14.71 7.91
N ALA A 65 -6.73 14.14 7.12
CA ALA A 65 -8.07 14.70 6.87
C ALA A 65 -8.91 14.80 8.14
N ALA A 66 -8.69 13.91 9.12
CA ALA A 66 -9.36 13.94 10.41
C ALA A 66 -8.66 14.83 11.46
N GLY A 67 -7.50 15.42 11.14
CA GLY A 67 -6.70 16.21 12.07
C GLY A 67 -6.00 15.36 13.14
N SER A 68 -5.69 14.11 12.84
CA SER A 68 -5.06 13.17 13.77
C SER A 68 -3.62 13.58 14.10
N ALA A 69 -3.19 13.34 15.34
CA ALA A 69 -1.80 13.39 15.73
C ALA A 69 -1.05 12.19 15.13
N VAL A 70 -0.09 12.46 14.26
CA VAL A 70 0.74 11.43 13.59
C VAL A 70 2.22 11.77 13.71
N GLN A 71 3.05 10.75 13.84
CA GLN A 71 4.51 10.87 13.75
C GLN A 71 4.98 10.24 12.45
N ILE A 72 5.41 11.06 11.48
CA ILE A 72 5.94 10.55 10.20
C ILE A 72 7.25 9.80 10.43
N ALA A 73 7.41 8.68 9.73
CA ALA A 73 8.65 7.90 9.76
C ALA A 73 9.87 8.75 9.36
N PRO A 74 10.97 8.72 10.13
CA PRO A 74 12.12 9.57 9.82
C PRO A 74 12.96 9.06 8.64
N SER A 75 12.87 7.75 8.35
CA SER A 75 13.75 7.01 7.44
C SER A 75 13.01 6.38 6.27
N MET A 76 13.64 6.40 5.08
CA MET A 76 13.13 5.79 3.84
C MET A 76 13.07 4.26 3.92
N ARG A 77 13.72 3.66 4.93
CA ARG A 77 13.70 2.22 5.19
C ARG A 77 12.46 1.78 5.96
N SER A 78 11.67 2.72 6.49
CA SER A 78 10.44 2.40 7.19
C SER A 78 9.39 1.84 6.23
N VAL A 79 8.84 0.68 6.56
CA VAL A 79 7.75 0.06 5.80
C VAL A 79 6.47 0.87 5.99
N PHE A 80 6.12 1.19 7.24
CA PHE A 80 5.01 2.06 7.59
C PHE A 80 5.39 3.54 7.43
N LEU A 81 4.46 4.36 6.95
CA LEU A 81 4.69 5.79 6.68
C LEU A 81 4.67 6.65 7.95
N PHE A 82 3.91 6.24 8.96
CA PHE A 82 3.72 7.00 10.18
C PHE A 82 3.37 6.09 11.35
N LYS A 83 3.48 6.62 12.57
CA LYS A 83 2.88 6.08 13.78
C LYS A 83 1.69 6.94 14.17
N PHE A 84 0.56 6.31 14.44
CA PHE A 84 -0.66 6.94 14.93
C PHE A 84 -0.52 7.27 16.42
N GLY A 85 -0.82 8.51 16.80
CA GLY A 85 -0.68 8.98 18.17
C GLY A 85 -1.73 8.42 19.13
N GLU A 86 -1.36 8.25 20.40
CA GLU A 86 -2.24 7.71 21.46
C GLU A 86 -3.36 8.66 21.87
N ARG A 87 -3.24 9.95 21.56
CA ARG A 87 -4.24 10.98 21.89
C ARG A 87 -5.39 11.06 20.88
N ASN A 88 -5.37 10.23 19.83
CA ASN A 88 -6.39 10.27 18.80
C ASN A 88 -7.68 9.60 19.27
N ASP A 89 -8.81 10.18 18.87
CA ASP A 89 -10.12 9.67 19.19
C ASP A 89 -10.62 8.60 18.22
N ARG A 90 -11.80 8.07 18.50
CA ARG A 90 -12.49 7.08 17.67
C ARG A 90 -12.75 7.57 16.24
N ARG A 91 -13.14 8.84 16.05
CA ARG A 91 -13.42 9.38 14.72
C ARG A 91 -12.12 9.41 13.91
N GLN A 92 -11.05 9.92 14.50
CA GLN A 92 -9.71 9.98 13.90
C GLN A 92 -9.19 8.61 13.51
N TYR A 93 -9.37 7.60 14.37
CA TYR A 93 -9.02 6.21 14.04
C TYR A 93 -9.83 5.66 12.86
N LEU A 94 -11.15 5.89 12.83
CA LEU A 94 -12.00 5.39 11.75
C LEU A 94 -11.70 6.07 10.41
N TRP A 95 -11.35 7.34 10.40
CA TRP A 95 -10.90 8.04 9.20
C TRP A 95 -9.54 7.51 8.71
N MET A 96 -8.60 7.27 9.63
CA MET A 96 -7.32 6.65 9.31
C MET A 96 -7.55 5.25 8.71
N SER A 97 -8.26 4.37 9.40
CA SER A 97 -8.54 3.00 8.94
C SER A 97 -9.32 2.98 7.62
N GLY A 98 -10.36 3.82 7.50
CA GLY A 98 -11.15 3.97 6.28
C GLY A 98 -10.32 4.44 5.08
N GLY A 99 -9.34 5.31 5.29
CA GLY A 99 -8.44 5.77 4.24
C GLY A 99 -7.65 4.64 3.59
N GLY A 100 -7.13 3.69 4.37
CA GLY A 100 -6.45 2.50 3.87
C GLY A 100 -7.37 1.61 3.03
N PHE A 101 -8.57 1.32 3.53
CA PHE A 101 -9.57 0.54 2.77
C PHE A 101 -9.98 1.21 1.45
N VAL A 102 -10.23 2.52 1.46
CA VAL A 102 -10.59 3.27 0.24
C VAL A 102 -9.45 3.22 -0.78
N ALA A 103 -8.20 3.45 -0.35
CA ALA A 103 -7.05 3.36 -1.24
C ALA A 103 -6.89 1.94 -1.83
N SER A 104 -7.04 0.89 -1.03
CA SER A 104 -7.02 -0.50 -1.52
C SER A 104 -8.11 -0.77 -2.55
N LEU A 105 -9.34 -0.30 -2.32
CA LEU A 105 -10.44 -0.46 -3.29
C LEU A 105 -10.15 0.25 -4.61
N LEU A 106 -9.56 1.45 -4.55
CA LEU A 106 -9.15 2.18 -5.75
C LEU A 106 -8.05 1.45 -6.52
N VAL A 107 -7.07 0.84 -5.83
CA VAL A 107 -6.03 0.02 -6.46
C VAL A 107 -6.63 -1.23 -7.10
N ILE A 108 -7.54 -1.92 -6.43
CA ILE A 108 -8.25 -3.10 -6.98
C ILE A 108 -9.03 -2.70 -8.24
N ALA A 109 -9.77 -1.59 -8.19
CA ALA A 109 -10.51 -1.09 -9.34
C ALA A 109 -9.58 -0.74 -10.51
N LEU A 110 -8.44 -0.09 -10.23
CA LEU A 110 -7.44 0.23 -11.25
C LEU A 110 -6.85 -1.04 -11.89
N LEU A 111 -6.50 -2.05 -11.09
CA LEU A 111 -6.02 -3.32 -11.62
C LEU A 111 -7.10 -4.02 -12.44
N ALA A 112 -8.35 -4.07 -11.97
CA ALA A 112 -9.45 -4.71 -12.69
C ALA A 112 -9.66 -4.14 -14.11
N VAL A 113 -9.36 -2.86 -14.34
CA VAL A 113 -9.45 -2.23 -15.67
C VAL A 113 -8.14 -2.23 -16.47
N SER A 114 -7.01 -2.55 -15.83
CA SER A 114 -5.67 -2.47 -16.45
C SER A 114 -5.07 -3.85 -16.77
N LEU A 115 -5.50 -4.90 -16.07
CA LEU A 115 -5.00 -6.26 -16.29
C LEU A 115 -5.61 -6.84 -17.58
N GLU A 116 -4.77 -7.45 -18.40
CA GLU A 116 -5.14 -8.12 -19.64
C GLU A 116 -5.20 -9.64 -19.45
N PHE A 117 -4.87 -10.19 -18.26
CA PHE A 117 -4.98 -11.61 -17.85
C PHE A 117 -4.32 -12.65 -18.77
N HIS A 118 -3.56 -12.21 -19.77
CA HIS A 118 -2.78 -13.06 -20.66
C HIS A 118 -1.30 -13.11 -20.24
N ALA A 119 -0.83 -12.11 -19.50
CA ALA A 119 0.56 -12.00 -19.06
C ALA A 119 0.80 -12.61 -17.66
N VAL A 120 1.96 -13.22 -17.46
CA VAL A 120 2.38 -13.75 -16.15
C VAL A 120 2.49 -12.64 -15.09
N ALA A 121 2.88 -11.42 -15.50
CA ALA A 121 2.97 -10.26 -14.62
C ALA A 121 1.61 -9.94 -13.98
N ASP A 122 0.55 -9.97 -14.79
CA ASP A 122 -0.83 -9.69 -14.38
C ASP A 122 -1.32 -10.71 -13.35
N TRP A 123 -1.10 -12.01 -13.59
CA TRP A 123 -1.45 -13.07 -12.65
C TRP A 123 -0.65 -12.99 -11.35
N THR A 124 0.64 -12.67 -11.44
CA THR A 124 1.50 -12.51 -10.27
C THR A 124 1.04 -11.34 -9.42
N ALA A 125 0.75 -10.19 -10.04
CA ALA A 125 0.20 -9.03 -9.36
C ALA A 125 -1.14 -9.36 -8.69
N LEU A 126 -2.06 -10.00 -9.41
CA LEU A 126 -3.36 -10.39 -8.89
C LEU A 126 -3.22 -11.29 -7.66
N ALA A 127 -2.42 -12.36 -7.75
CA ALA A 127 -2.25 -13.31 -6.64
C ALA A 127 -1.71 -12.60 -5.38
N LEU A 128 -0.68 -11.76 -5.53
CA LEU A 128 -0.06 -11.05 -4.42
C LEU A 128 -0.97 -9.95 -3.85
N VAL A 129 -1.71 -9.23 -4.69
CA VAL A 129 -2.70 -8.24 -4.24
C VAL A 129 -3.84 -8.91 -3.50
N VAL A 130 -4.37 -10.03 -4.00
CA VAL A 130 -5.41 -10.82 -3.31
C VAL A 130 -4.89 -11.30 -1.95
N ALA A 131 -3.67 -11.80 -1.87
CA ALA A 131 -3.05 -12.19 -0.61
C ALA A 131 -2.93 -10.98 0.36
N GLY A 132 -2.53 -9.81 -0.14
CA GLY A 132 -2.48 -8.56 0.62
C GLY A 132 -3.86 -8.12 1.13
N VAL A 133 -4.89 -8.18 0.28
CA VAL A 133 -6.28 -7.88 0.67
C VAL A 133 -6.75 -8.83 1.76
N ILE A 134 -6.51 -10.13 1.63
CA ILE A 134 -6.85 -11.11 2.67
C ILE A 134 -6.13 -10.75 3.98
N ALA A 135 -4.84 -10.40 3.92
CA ALA A 135 -4.08 -9.97 5.10
C ALA A 135 -4.70 -8.73 5.75
N THR A 136 -5.01 -7.67 4.97
CA THR A 136 -5.70 -6.46 5.45
C THR A 136 -7.05 -6.80 6.08
N PHE A 137 -7.86 -7.66 5.47
CA PHE A 137 -9.14 -8.09 6.03
C PHE A 137 -8.98 -8.85 7.35
N VAL A 138 -7.98 -9.71 7.48
CA VAL A 138 -7.73 -10.48 8.70
C VAL A 138 -7.17 -9.59 9.82
N LEU A 139 -6.27 -8.67 9.49
CA LEU A 139 -5.51 -7.89 10.47
C LEU A 139 -6.21 -6.59 10.88
N GLU A 140 -6.85 -5.89 9.94
CA GLU A 140 -7.35 -4.52 10.17
C GLU A 140 -8.86 -4.43 10.30
N LEU A 141 -9.62 -5.32 9.62
CA LEU A 141 -11.07 -5.26 9.70
C LEU A 141 -11.60 -5.55 11.13
N PRO A 142 -11.09 -6.55 11.89
CA PRO A 142 -11.57 -6.81 13.24
C PRO A 142 -11.40 -5.62 14.21
N PRO A 143 -10.23 -4.95 14.34
CA PRO A 143 -10.11 -3.78 15.20
C PRO A 143 -10.94 -2.60 14.68
N ALA A 144 -10.96 -2.34 13.36
CA ALA A 144 -11.79 -1.29 12.76
C ALA A 144 -13.28 -1.48 13.09
N TRP A 145 -13.78 -2.71 12.99
CA TRP A 145 -15.15 -3.06 13.30
C TRP A 145 -15.49 -2.90 14.79
N ARG A 146 -14.57 -3.25 15.69
CA ARG A 146 -14.75 -3.02 17.14
C ARG A 146 -14.84 -1.54 17.46
N VAL A 147 -13.94 -0.72 16.92
CA VAL A 147 -13.95 0.73 17.11
C VAL A 147 -15.19 1.35 16.48
N LEU A 148 -15.63 0.86 15.31
CA LEU A 148 -16.89 1.28 14.68
C LEU A 148 -18.10 0.99 15.58
N ARG A 149 -18.09 -0.11 16.36
CA ARG A 149 -19.13 -0.45 17.34
C ARG A 149 -18.98 0.25 18.70
N GLY A 150 -18.00 1.14 18.85
CA GLY A 150 -17.85 1.97 20.05
C GLY A 150 -16.75 1.56 21.01
N ALA A 151 -15.93 0.55 20.67
CA ALA A 151 -14.71 0.29 21.43
C ALA A 151 -13.73 1.47 21.30
N ALA A 152 -12.86 1.64 22.29
CA ALA A 152 -11.75 2.58 22.21
C ALA A 152 -10.72 2.10 21.15
N PRO A 153 -10.05 3.03 20.43
CA PRO A 153 -8.91 2.68 19.58
C PRO A 153 -7.82 1.98 20.39
N GLU A 154 -7.24 0.93 19.81
CA GLU A 154 -6.10 0.26 20.42
C GLU A 154 -4.82 1.07 20.20
N PRO A 155 -3.82 0.97 21.11
CA PRO A 155 -2.53 1.59 20.90
C PRO A 155 -1.89 1.11 19.61
N ASP A 156 -1.32 2.05 18.85
CA ASP A 156 -0.60 1.70 17.64
C ASP A 156 0.72 1.01 17.98
N LEU A 157 0.89 -0.20 17.46
CA LEU A 157 2.05 -1.05 17.68
C LEU A 157 3.19 -0.79 16.69
N VAL A 158 3.00 0.11 15.71
CA VAL A 158 4.05 0.50 14.76
C VAL A 158 5.27 1.04 15.52
N LYS A 159 6.42 0.40 15.26
CA LYS A 159 7.73 0.83 15.75
C LYS A 159 8.48 1.49 14.61
N LEU A 160 8.65 2.81 14.71
CA LEU A 160 9.46 3.54 13.75
C LEU A 160 10.95 3.30 14.00
N PRO A 161 11.77 3.16 12.95
CA PRO A 161 13.21 3.11 13.10
C PRO A 161 13.76 4.42 13.69
N PRO A 162 14.93 4.39 14.35
CA PRO A 162 15.59 5.60 14.82
C PRO A 162 15.86 6.56 13.66
N ALA A 163 15.89 7.86 13.97
CA ALA A 163 16.08 8.93 13.00
C ALA A 163 17.50 8.97 12.42
#